data_AF-G5H912-F1
#
_entry.id   AF-G5H912-F1
#
_cell.length_a   1.000
_cell.length_b   1.000
_cell.length_c   1.000
_cell.angle_alpha   90.00
_cell.angle_beta   90.00
_cell.angle_gamma   90.00
#
_symmetry.space_group_name_H-M   'P 1'
#
loop_
_entity.id
_entity.type
_entity.pdbx_description
1 polymer ?
#
loop_
_entity_poly.entity_id
_entity_poly.type
_entity_poly.pdbx_seq_one_letter_code
_entity_poly.pdbx_strand_id
1 'polypeptide(L)'
;MKRTLLYFLLAFIAVILAACELNKTKPGKIIFDRVPFVYATINGQRELFLIDTGASTSMLDKKLCDEAKIYYMATGLEVIGVDGTYIPLKTTGRIPFTLDSIPYSASFAVQDMTSLRRATGKNVRGLIGSDVLGFYRLTVDFKTCELR
;
A
#
# COMPACT_ATOMS: atom_id res chain seq x y z
N MET A 1 -39.86 -19.70 -27.07
CA MET A 1 -38.43 -19.53 -27.39
C MET A 1 -37.95 -18.07 -27.34
N LYS A 2 -38.61 -17.11 -28.01
CA LYS A 2 -38.14 -15.70 -28.04
C LYS A 2 -38.10 -14.98 -26.68
N ARG A 3 -39.07 -15.22 -25.79
CA ARG A 3 -39.12 -14.60 -24.44
C ARG A 3 -38.05 -15.14 -23.50
N THR A 4 -37.81 -16.45 -23.51
CA THR A 4 -36.77 -17.11 -22.70
C THR A 4 -35.38 -16.59 -23.08
N LEU A 5 -35.09 -16.49 -24.38
CA LEU A 5 -33.83 -15.93 -24.87
C LEU A 5 -33.64 -14.47 -24.47
N LEU A 6 -34.72 -13.67 -24.47
CA LEU A 6 -34.69 -12.29 -24.01
C LEU A 6 -34.36 -12.17 -22.51
N TYR A 7 -34.94 -13.04 -21.66
CA TYR A 7 -34.62 -13.05 -20.23
C TYR A 7 -33.18 -13.48 -19.95
N PHE A 8 -32.65 -14.46 -20.69
CA PHE A 8 -31.24 -14.84 -20.60
C PHE A 8 -30.30 -13.70 -21.01
N LEU A 9 -30.64 -12.98 -22.08
CA LEU A 9 -29.85 -11.83 -22.55
C LEU A 9 -29.85 -10.69 -21.51
N LEU A 10 -31.01 -10.38 -20.93
CA LEU A 10 -31.14 -9.36 -19.88
C LEU A 10 -30.35 -9.74 -18.62
N ALA A 11 -30.42 -11.01 -18.19
CA ALA A 11 -29.64 -11.49 -17.06
C ALA A 11 -28.14 -11.42 -17.32
N PHE A 12 -27.69 -11.79 -18.53
CA PHE A 12 -26.29 -11.71 -18.92
C PHE A 12 -25.77 -10.26 -18.94
N ILE A 13 -26.55 -9.32 -19.47
CA ILE A 13 -26.23 -7.88 -19.43
C ILE A 13 -26.15 -7.38 -17.99
N ALA A 14 -27.08 -7.78 -17.11
CA ALA A 14 -27.05 -7.39 -15.69
C ALA A 14 -25.79 -7.91 -14.98
N VAL A 15 -25.35 -9.14 -15.27
CA VAL A 15 -24.12 -9.72 -14.73
C VAL A 15 -22.88 -8.95 -15.22
N ILE A 16 -22.82 -8.60 -16.50
CA ILE A 16 -21.71 -7.79 -17.06
C ILE A 16 -21.67 -6.40 -16.41
N LEU A 17 -22.82 -5.73 -16.27
CA LEU A 17 -22.91 -4.41 -15.63
C LEU A 17 -22.46 -4.46 -14.16
N ALA A 18 -22.87 -5.48 -13.41
CA ALA A 18 -22.44 -5.68 -12.02
C ALA A 18 -20.93 -5.94 -11.92
N ALA A 19 -20.37 -6.73 -12.83
CA ALA A 19 -18.93 -6.99 -12.90
C ALA A 19 -18.13 -5.72 -13.24
N CYS A 20 -18.64 -4.87 -14.15
CA CYS A 20 -18.04 -3.57 -14.47
C CYS A 20 -18.06 -2.59 -13.29
N GLU A 21 -19.15 -2.52 -12.52
CA GLU A 21 -19.20 -1.70 -11.29
C GLU A 21 -18.22 -2.21 -10.22
N LEU A 22 -18.01 -3.52 -10.11
CA LEU A 22 -16.97 -4.08 -9.25
C LEU A 22 -15.55 -3.72 -9.71
N ASN A 23 -15.35 -3.54 -11.01
CA ASN A 23 -14.04 -3.29 -11.61
C ASN A 23 -13.67 -1.81 -11.67
N LYS A 24 -14.57 -0.90 -11.28
CA LYS A 24 -14.19 0.49 -11.01
C LYS A 24 -13.32 0.50 -9.75
N THR A 25 -12.04 0.78 -9.93
CA THR A 25 -11.13 1.01 -8.81
C THR A 25 -11.63 2.21 -8.02
N LYS A 26 -12.17 1.95 -6.82
CA LYS A 26 -12.49 3.02 -5.86
C LYS A 26 -11.18 3.58 -5.32
N PRO A 27 -11.07 4.90 -5.13
CA PRO A 27 -9.90 5.48 -4.50
C PRO A 27 -9.66 4.88 -3.11
N GLY A 28 -8.39 4.70 -2.75
CA GLY A 28 -8.03 4.21 -1.42
C GLY A 28 -8.30 5.29 -0.39
N LYS A 29 -8.88 4.93 0.76
CA LYS A 29 -9.12 5.91 1.83
C LYS A 29 -7.84 6.22 2.60
N ILE A 30 -7.61 7.51 2.90
CA ILE A 30 -6.54 7.94 3.78
C ILE A 30 -7.09 8.57 5.06
N ILE A 31 -6.36 8.37 6.17
CA ILE A 31 -6.64 8.94 7.48
C ILE A 31 -5.67 10.10 7.68
N PHE A 32 -6.18 11.28 7.98
CA PHE A 32 -5.34 12.43 8.33
C PHE A 32 -5.32 12.67 9.83
N ASP A 33 -4.10 12.68 10.37
CA ASP A 33 -3.81 13.16 11.71
C ASP A 33 -2.43 13.81 11.67
N ARG A 34 -2.40 15.09 11.27
CA ARG A 34 -1.21 15.89 10.89
C ARG A 34 -0.49 15.42 9.63
N VAL A 35 -0.40 14.11 9.40
CA VAL A 35 0.19 13.46 8.22
C VAL A 35 -0.78 12.40 7.65
N PRO A 36 -0.68 12.06 6.34
CA PRO A 36 -1.54 11.06 5.71
C PRO A 36 -1.15 9.63 6.06
N PHE A 37 -2.13 8.81 6.43
CA PHE A 37 -1.99 7.37 6.62
C PHE A 37 -2.91 6.58 5.70
N VAL A 38 -2.52 5.36 5.36
CA VAL A 38 -3.34 4.42 4.59
C VAL A 38 -3.22 3.03 5.21
N TYR A 39 -4.27 2.22 5.12
CA TYR A 39 -4.14 0.81 5.48
C TYR A 39 -3.55 0.04 4.31
N ALA A 40 -2.49 -0.72 4.57
CA ALA A 40 -1.97 -1.67 3.59
C ALA A 40 -2.23 -3.10 4.05
N THR A 41 -2.49 -4.00 3.10
CA THR A 41 -2.59 -5.44 3.39
C THR A 41 -1.48 -6.19 2.67
N ILE A 42 -0.66 -6.92 3.44
CA ILE A 42 0.43 -7.76 2.92
C ILE A 42 0.33 -9.14 3.55
N ASN A 43 0.28 -10.20 2.75
CA ASN A 43 0.11 -11.58 3.23
C ASN A 43 -1.02 -11.74 4.27
N GLY A 44 -2.14 -11.03 4.09
CA GLY A 44 -3.29 -11.04 5.01
C GLY A 44 -3.14 -10.19 6.28
N GLN A 45 -1.97 -9.59 6.52
CA GLN A 45 -1.77 -8.64 7.62
C GLN A 45 -2.18 -7.24 7.18
N ARG A 46 -3.28 -6.73 7.74
CA ARG A 46 -3.80 -5.38 7.46
C ARG A 46 -3.27 -4.40 8.50
N GLU A 47 -2.43 -3.48 8.07
CA GLU A 47 -1.63 -2.63 8.95
C GLU A 47 -1.63 -1.16 8.52
N LEU A 48 -1.33 -0.27 9.46
CA LEU A 48 -1.30 1.17 9.19
C LEU A 48 0.06 1.59 8.61
N PHE A 49 0.02 2.28 7.48
CA PHE A 49 1.17 2.81 6.77
C PHE A 49 1.12 4.33 6.73
N LEU A 50 2.27 4.97 6.87
CA LEU A 50 2.44 6.40 6.58
C LEU A 50 2.57 6.60 5.06
N ILE A 51 1.97 7.65 4.50
CA ILE A 51 2.31 8.13 3.15
C ILE A 51 3.34 9.25 3.31
N ASP A 52 4.52 9.06 2.72
CA ASP A 52 5.66 9.97 2.89
C ASP A 52 6.32 10.29 1.55
N THR A 53 5.96 11.45 0.98
CA THR A 53 6.59 11.94 -0.26
C THR A 53 8.06 12.36 -0.07
N GLY A 54 8.51 12.56 1.18
CA GLY A 54 9.90 12.88 1.50
C GLY A 54 10.82 11.66 1.51
N ALA A 55 10.26 10.46 1.61
CA ALA A 55 11.01 9.21 1.53
C ALA A 55 11.23 8.80 0.07
N SER A 56 12.48 8.52 -0.31
CA SER A 56 12.81 7.97 -1.64
C SER A 56 12.46 6.50 -1.79
N THR A 57 12.36 5.75 -0.69
CA THR A 57 12.07 4.32 -0.68
C THR A 57 10.95 3.97 0.31
N SER A 58 10.06 3.08 -0.11
CA SER A 58 9.02 2.49 0.72
C SER A 58 9.62 1.48 1.69
N MET A 59 9.07 1.40 2.90
CA MET A 59 9.65 0.59 3.98
C MET A 59 8.62 -0.25 4.73
N LEU A 60 9.08 -1.40 5.23
CA LEU A 60 8.34 -2.28 6.14
C LEU A 60 9.04 -2.38 7.49
N ASP A 61 8.25 -2.48 8.55
CA ASP A 61 8.71 -2.83 9.89
C ASP A 61 9.27 -4.26 9.89
N LYS A 62 10.48 -4.44 10.41
CA LYS A 62 11.13 -5.75 10.48
C LYS A 62 10.25 -6.80 11.14
N LYS A 63 9.56 -6.45 12.24
CA LYS A 63 8.66 -7.39 12.93
C LYS A 63 7.48 -7.81 12.06
N LEU A 64 6.94 -6.89 11.25
CA LEU A 64 5.88 -7.23 10.30
C LEU A 64 6.39 -8.23 9.27
N CYS A 65 7.61 -8.05 8.73
CA CYS A 65 8.20 -9.01 7.81
C CYS A 65 8.31 -10.41 8.45
N ASP A 66 8.76 -10.47 9.70
CA ASP A 66 8.92 -11.73 10.43
C ASP A 66 7.55 -12.41 10.69
N GLU A 67 6.53 -11.66 11.14
CA GLU A 67 5.17 -12.12 11.40
C GLU A 67 4.44 -12.58 10.12
N ALA A 68 4.58 -11.81 9.05
CA ALA A 68 3.96 -12.05 7.75
C ALA A 68 4.74 -13.03 6.86
N LYS A 69 5.86 -13.59 7.38
CA LYS A 69 6.76 -14.51 6.67
C LYS A 69 7.26 -13.94 5.34
N ILE A 70 7.53 -12.64 5.32
CA ILE A 70 8.09 -11.94 4.16
C ILE A 70 9.61 -12.11 4.21
N TYR A 71 10.15 -12.71 3.17
CA TYR A 71 11.59 -12.85 3.02
C TYR A 71 12.26 -11.52 2.68
N TYR A 72 13.38 -11.23 3.32
CA TYR A 72 14.23 -10.07 3.06
C TYR A 72 15.71 -10.45 3.22
N MET A 73 16.57 -9.72 2.51
CA MET A 73 18.02 -9.95 2.51
C MET A 73 18.78 -8.63 2.60
N ALA A 74 20.01 -8.67 3.13
CA ALA A 74 20.92 -7.54 3.05
C ALA A 74 21.37 -7.33 1.60
N THR A 75 21.48 -6.07 1.17
CA THR A 75 21.91 -5.72 -0.19
C THR A 75 23.40 -5.40 -0.30
N GLY A 76 24.07 -5.19 0.85
CA GLY A 76 25.43 -4.62 0.90
C GLY A 76 25.47 -3.11 0.63
N LEU A 77 24.30 -2.46 0.47
CA LEU A 77 24.16 -1.01 0.34
C LEU A 77 23.68 -0.39 1.66
N GLU A 78 23.66 0.93 1.72
CA GLU A 78 23.18 1.70 2.86
C GLU A 78 22.11 2.72 2.43
N VAL A 79 21.24 3.07 3.38
CA VAL A 79 20.31 4.21 3.25
C VAL A 79 20.73 5.28 4.24
N ILE A 80 20.61 6.54 3.84
CA ILE A 80 20.90 7.70 4.69
C ILE A 80 19.58 8.16 5.33
N GLY A 81 19.53 8.12 6.66
CA GLY A 81 18.43 8.66 7.44
C GLY A 81 18.37 10.19 7.38
N VAL A 82 17.23 10.77 7.76
CA VAL A 82 17.03 12.23 7.79
C VAL A 82 17.98 12.95 8.76
N ASP A 83 18.56 12.22 9.71
CA ASP A 83 19.57 12.68 10.66
C ASP A 83 21.02 12.53 10.14
N GLY A 84 21.19 12.05 8.91
CA GLY A 84 22.50 11.78 8.30
C GLY A 84 23.10 10.41 8.67
N THR A 85 22.38 9.58 9.42
CA THR A 85 22.87 8.25 9.83
C THR A 85 22.83 7.27 8.66
N TYR A 86 23.93 6.54 8.44
CA TYR A 86 24.00 5.44 7.48
C TYR A 86 23.43 4.17 8.10
N ILE A 87 22.49 3.53 7.42
CA ILE A 87 21.79 2.34 7.90
C ILE A 87 21.94 1.23 6.85
N PRO A 88 22.44 0.04 7.23
CA PRO A 88 22.51 -1.09 6.32
C PRO A 88 21.15 -1.40 5.69
N LEU A 89 21.11 -1.46 4.36
CA LEU A 89 19.88 -1.72 3.62
C LEU A 89 19.61 -3.22 3.58
N LYS A 90 18.43 -3.58 4.11
CA LYS A 90 17.78 -4.86 3.84
C LYS A 90 16.56 -4.61 2.96
N THR A 91 16.32 -5.46 2.00
CA THR A 91 15.20 -5.32 1.08
C THR A 91 14.43 -6.63 0.92
N THR A 92 13.14 -6.52 0.67
CA THR A 92 12.31 -7.63 0.20
C THR A 92 12.55 -7.88 -1.29
N GLY A 93 12.10 -9.03 -1.77
CA GLY A 93 11.75 -9.17 -3.19
C GLY A 93 10.57 -8.26 -3.55
N ARG A 94 10.19 -8.22 -4.84
CA ARG A 94 8.96 -7.56 -5.25
C ARG A 94 7.76 -8.39 -4.76
N ILE A 95 6.98 -7.85 -3.84
CA ILE A 95 5.84 -8.54 -3.21
C ILE A 95 4.51 -7.86 -3.56
N PRO A 96 3.39 -8.60 -3.60
CA PRO A 96 2.06 -8.00 -3.75
C PRO A 96 1.59 -7.39 -2.44
N PHE A 97 0.84 -6.29 -2.54
CA PHE A 97 0.15 -5.67 -1.42
C PHE A 97 -1.11 -4.95 -1.91
N THR A 98 -2.00 -4.58 -1.00
CA THR A 98 -3.05 -3.60 -1.30
C THR A 98 -2.84 -2.32 -0.51
N LEU A 99 -3.21 -1.18 -1.09
CA LEU A 99 -3.54 0.02 -0.32
C LEU A 99 -5.06 0.12 -0.28
N ASP A 100 -5.61 -0.01 0.92
CA ASP A 100 -7.01 -0.31 1.16
C ASP A 100 -7.42 -1.57 0.36
N SER A 101 -8.17 -1.40 -0.73
CA SER A 101 -8.62 -2.49 -1.60
C SER A 101 -7.92 -2.52 -2.96
N ILE A 102 -7.03 -1.56 -3.26
CA ILE A 102 -6.39 -1.45 -4.58
C ILE A 102 -5.07 -2.24 -4.58
N PRO A 103 -4.85 -3.18 -5.52
CA PRO A 103 -3.65 -4.00 -5.57
C PRO A 103 -2.45 -3.28 -6.21
N TYR A 104 -1.27 -3.50 -5.63
CA TYR A 104 0.01 -3.01 -6.09
C TYR A 104 1.09 -4.07 -5.87
N SER A 105 2.31 -3.78 -6.34
CA SER A 105 3.47 -4.61 -6.06
C SER A 105 4.75 -3.80 -6.04
N ALA A 106 5.59 -4.01 -5.03
CA ALA A 106 6.84 -3.27 -4.85
C ALA A 106 7.85 -4.08 -4.05
N SER A 107 9.12 -3.67 -4.10
CA SER A 107 10.12 -4.07 -3.11
C SER A 107 10.12 -3.02 -2.00
N PHE A 108 10.43 -3.44 -0.77
CA PHE A 108 10.47 -2.56 0.39
C PHE A 108 11.81 -2.67 1.10
N ALA A 109 12.35 -1.54 1.52
CA ALA A 109 13.40 -1.56 2.54
C ALA A 109 12.83 -2.09 3.87
N VAL A 110 13.63 -2.79 4.67
CA VAL A 110 13.20 -3.38 5.93
C VAL A 110 13.95 -2.72 7.08
N GLN A 111 13.22 -2.04 7.97
CA GLN A 111 13.78 -1.24 9.06
C GLN A 111 13.00 -1.41 10.37
N ASP A 112 13.58 -0.99 11.49
CA ASP A 112 12.84 -0.88 12.76
C ASP A 112 12.03 0.41 12.78
N MET A 113 10.70 0.30 12.90
CA MET A 113 9.78 1.44 12.87
C MET A 113 9.48 2.06 14.25
N THR A 114 10.20 1.68 15.31
CA THR A 114 9.93 2.12 16.69
C THR A 114 9.98 3.64 16.84
N SER A 115 10.96 4.32 16.22
CA SER A 115 11.05 5.77 16.25
C SER A 115 9.87 6.43 15.54
N LEU A 116 9.43 5.89 14.40
CA LEU A 116 8.30 6.40 13.63
C LEU A 116 6.97 6.23 14.40
N ARG A 117 6.78 5.09 15.05
CA ARG A 117 5.63 4.85 15.95
C ARG A 117 5.55 5.87 17.07
N ARG A 118 6.70 6.16 17.71
CA ARG A 118 6.79 7.18 18.77
C ARG A 118 6.45 8.57 18.25
N ALA A 119 6.98 8.95 17.08
CA ALA A 119 6.76 10.29 16.50
C ALA A 119 5.31 10.52 16.06
N THR A 120 4.66 9.48 15.52
CA THR A 120 3.28 9.57 15.03
C THR A 120 2.23 9.30 16.11
N GLY A 121 2.60 8.68 17.22
CA GLY A 121 1.65 8.20 18.24
C GLY A 121 0.73 7.08 17.73
N LYS A 122 1.06 6.44 16.59
CA LYS A 122 0.27 5.37 15.97
C LYS A 122 1.13 4.12 15.79
N ASN A 123 0.49 2.96 15.73
CA ASN A 123 1.16 1.70 15.41
C ASN A 123 1.44 1.58 13.90
N VAL A 124 2.30 2.46 13.38
CA VAL A 124 2.75 2.41 11.98
C VAL A 124 3.66 1.19 11.78
N ARG A 125 3.35 0.36 10.79
CA ARG A 125 4.12 -0.84 10.43
C ARG A 125 4.82 -0.75 9.08
N GLY A 126 4.70 0.39 8.41
CA GLY A 126 5.42 0.68 7.16
C GLY A 126 5.17 2.10 6.67
N LEU A 127 5.85 2.45 5.58
CA LEU A 127 5.63 3.72 4.89
C LEU A 127 5.67 3.52 3.38
N ILE A 128 4.86 4.29 2.67
CA ILE A 128 4.80 4.35 1.22
C ILE A 128 5.53 5.62 0.77
N GLY A 129 6.68 5.40 0.16
CA GLY A 129 7.59 6.43 -0.34
C GLY A 129 7.35 6.77 -1.82
N SER A 130 8.17 7.68 -2.32
CA SER A 130 8.12 8.18 -3.69
C SER A 130 8.38 7.11 -4.76
N ASP A 131 9.08 6.02 -4.43
CA ASP A 131 9.27 4.87 -5.31
C ASP A 131 7.95 4.19 -5.69
N VAL A 132 7.00 4.08 -4.76
CA VAL A 132 5.66 3.54 -5.04
C VAL A 132 4.73 4.63 -5.54
N LEU A 133 4.70 5.79 -4.88
CA LEU A 133 3.79 6.90 -5.24
C LEU A 133 4.06 7.37 -6.67
N GLY A 134 5.33 7.60 -7.01
CA GLY A 134 5.73 8.06 -8.34
C GLY A 134 5.53 7.00 -9.41
N PHE A 135 5.92 5.74 -9.15
CA PHE A 135 5.79 4.65 -10.10
C PHE A 135 4.34 4.39 -10.51
N TYR A 136 3.43 4.39 -9.53
CA TYR A 136 2.00 4.19 -9.77
C TYR A 136 1.22 5.49 -10.03
N ARG A 137 1.90 6.65 -10.06
CA ARG A 137 1.33 7.99 -10.28
C ARG A 137 0.21 8.31 -9.30
N LEU A 138 0.38 7.90 -8.05
CA LEU A 138 -0.62 8.06 -6.99
C LEU A 138 -0.68 9.51 -6.52
N THR A 139 -1.91 10.02 -6.41
CA THR A 139 -2.21 11.36 -5.94
C THR A 139 -2.83 11.31 -4.55
N VAL A 140 -2.29 12.08 -3.62
CA VAL A 140 -2.87 12.28 -2.29
C VAL A 140 -3.81 13.49 -2.36
N ASP A 141 -5.12 13.24 -2.33
CA ASP A 141 -6.12 14.29 -2.28
C ASP A 141 -6.47 14.61 -0.82
N PHE A 142 -5.94 15.74 -0.33
CA PHE A 142 -6.16 16.23 1.03
C PHE A 142 -7.59 16.74 1.27
N LYS A 143 -8.33 17.10 0.21
CA LYS A 143 -9.70 17.61 0.33
C LYS A 143 -10.69 16.45 0.49
N THR A 144 -10.49 15.38 -0.28
CA THR A 144 -11.38 14.21 -0.27
C THR A 144 -10.89 13.10 0.66
N CYS A 145 -9.67 13.21 1.19
CA CYS A 145 -9.01 12.17 1.98
C CYS A 145 -8.94 10.85 1.21
N GLU A 146 -8.42 10.93 -0.02
CA GLU A 146 -8.32 9.81 -0.95
C GLU A 146 -6.92 9.69 -1.56
N LEU A 147 -6.53 8.45 -1.85
CA LEU A 147 -5.38 8.08 -2.67
C LEU A 147 -5.90 7.60 -4.04
N ARG A 148 -5.46 8.26 -5.11
CA ARG A 148 -5.98 8.09 -6.48
C ARG A 148 -4.89 7.70 -7.46
#